data_AF-A0A942VY00-F1
#
_entry.id   AF-A0A942VY00-F1
#
_cell.length_a   1.000
_cell.length_b   1.000
_cell.length_c   1.000
_cell.angle_alpha   90.00
_cell.angle_beta   90.00
_cell.angle_gamma   90.00
#
_symmetry.space_group_name_H-M   'P 1'
#
loop_
_entity.id
_entity.type
_entity.pdbx_description
1 polymer ?
#
loop_
_entity_poly.entity_id
_entity_poly.type
_entity_poly.pdbx_seq_one_letter_code
_entity_poly.pdbx_strand_id
1 'polypeptide(L)'
;MQAGNSLIVVEQLPIITEHLNSVKKQIEERVNTALNLICANDTAKEIKNIRAELNKEFKEFETKRKEVKNSILTPYTEFEKVYKDCVSQVYTNADNALKSRIEEIEAQLKEQKEGELVAYFEEYCDSKNINFVKFNETNLNITISASLKSLKTKIREYIDNIADDMKTISTMSESEVILAEYKYNGYNLAQAIALVNERNARIEEEKANVEKVKQDIEAEKEAAEKVIEALGKPIVVEDELVLKFKVYGTKEKLRELKKFLDDGGYRYE
;
A
#
# COMPACT_ATOMS: atom_id res chain seq x y z
N MET A 1 49.86 -18.24 20.81
CA MET A 1 50.64 -18.78 19.68
C MET A 1 51.93 -17.96 19.56
N GLN A 2 53.06 -18.51 20.00
CA GLN A 2 54.40 -17.96 19.75
C GLN A 2 54.99 -18.70 18.55
N ALA A 3 54.83 -18.14 17.35
CA ALA A 3 55.52 -18.57 16.14
C ALA A 3 55.76 -17.37 15.19
N GLY A 4 55.85 -16.17 15.75
CA GLY A 4 55.81 -14.92 14.98
C GLY A 4 57.04 -14.62 14.12
N ASN A 5 58.17 -15.28 14.38
CA ASN A 5 59.43 -14.91 13.71
C ASN A 5 59.83 -15.81 12.54
N SER A 6 59.03 -16.81 12.15
CA SER A 6 59.45 -17.76 11.08
C SER A 6 58.34 -18.35 10.20
N LEU A 7 57.08 -17.89 10.29
CA LEU A 7 55.99 -18.51 9.52
C LEU A 7 56.05 -18.19 8.01
N ILE A 8 56.38 -16.95 7.66
CA ILE A 8 56.56 -16.50 6.28
C ILE A 8 57.78 -15.57 6.31
N VAL A 9 58.85 -15.97 5.63
CA VAL A 9 60.12 -15.24 5.62
C VAL A 9 60.65 -15.18 4.20
N VAL A 10 61.18 -14.03 3.80
CA VAL A 10 61.95 -13.91 2.56
C VAL A 10 63.38 -14.31 2.88
N GLU A 11 63.76 -15.53 2.49
CA GLU A 11 65.11 -16.07 2.76
C GLU A 11 66.18 -15.38 1.89
N GLN A 12 65.86 -15.08 0.64
CA GLN A 12 66.78 -14.43 -0.30
C GLN A 12 66.02 -13.47 -1.22
N LEU A 13 66.54 -12.24 -1.34
CA LEU A 13 66.05 -11.28 -2.32
C LEU A 13 66.58 -11.61 -3.73
N PRO A 14 65.77 -11.39 -4.78
CA PRO A 14 66.23 -11.57 -6.15
C PRO A 14 67.43 -10.66 -6.46
N ILE A 15 68.48 -11.23 -7.03
CA ILE A 15 69.64 -10.48 -7.51
C ILE A 15 69.47 -10.26 -9.01
N ILE A 16 69.35 -9.01 -9.44
CA ILE A 16 69.26 -8.63 -10.85
C ILE A 16 70.62 -8.09 -11.29
N THR A 17 71.29 -8.80 -12.18
CA THR A 17 72.50 -8.31 -12.85
C THR A 17 72.12 -7.58 -14.13
N GLU A 18 72.56 -6.34 -14.27
CA GLU A 18 72.31 -5.53 -15.46
C GLU A 18 73.62 -5.05 -16.07
N HIS A 19 73.64 -4.96 -17.40
CA HIS A 19 74.72 -4.36 -18.17
C HIS A 19 74.14 -3.43 -19.24
N LEU A 20 73.03 -2.75 -18.95
CA LEU A 20 72.31 -1.94 -19.93
C LEU A 20 73.13 -0.73 -20.38
N ASN A 21 74.01 -0.23 -19.51
CA ASN A 21 74.95 0.84 -19.86
C ASN A 21 75.94 0.46 -20.96
N SER A 22 76.28 -0.83 -21.12
CA SER A 22 77.22 -1.26 -22.17
C SER A 22 76.60 -1.21 -23.57
N VAL A 23 75.28 -1.38 -23.65
CA VAL A 23 74.52 -1.34 -24.92
C VAL A 23 73.93 0.02 -25.22
N LYS A 24 73.78 0.90 -24.21
CA LYS A 24 73.20 2.24 -24.37
C LYS A 24 73.83 3.04 -25.50
N LYS A 25 75.16 3.14 -25.53
CA LYS A 25 75.89 3.90 -26.56
C LYS A 25 75.65 3.35 -27.97
N GLN A 26 75.62 2.02 -28.11
CA GLN A 26 75.36 1.36 -29.40
C GLN A 26 73.92 1.60 -29.89
N ILE A 27 72.95 1.59 -28.97
CA ILE A 27 71.55 1.89 -29.29
C ILE A 27 71.40 3.35 -29.71
N GLU A 28 71.99 4.29 -28.97
CA GLU A 28 71.96 5.72 -29.30
C GLU A 28 72.59 6.00 -30.67
N GLU A 29 73.75 5.39 -30.96
CA GLU A 29 74.40 5.49 -32.27
C GLU A 29 73.51 4.93 -33.39
N ARG A 30 72.95 3.72 -33.26
CA ARG A 30 72.05 3.15 -34.28
C ARG A 30 70.79 3.97 -34.51
N VAL A 31 70.18 4.49 -33.43
CA VAL A 31 68.99 5.34 -33.53
C VAL A 31 69.33 6.66 -34.22
N ASN A 32 70.44 7.30 -33.86
CA ASN A 32 70.89 8.54 -34.50
C ASN A 32 71.22 8.34 -35.98
N THR A 33 71.87 7.23 -36.35
CA THR A 33 72.11 6.89 -37.75
C THR A 33 70.79 6.70 -38.52
N ALA A 34 69.84 5.99 -37.94
CA ALA A 34 68.53 5.76 -38.56
C ALA A 34 67.73 7.06 -38.77
N LEU A 35 67.82 8.00 -37.83
CA LEU A 35 67.10 9.29 -37.90
C LEU A 35 67.68 10.28 -38.92
N ASN A 36 68.97 10.15 -39.26
CA ASN A 36 69.65 11.06 -40.19
C ASN A 36 69.56 10.62 -41.67
N LEU A 37 68.81 9.57 -41.99
CA LEU A 37 68.62 9.11 -43.37
C LEU A 37 67.73 10.05 -44.18
N ILE A 38 68.22 10.47 -45.35
CA ILE A 38 67.52 11.40 -46.26
C ILE A 38 66.32 10.69 -46.90
N CYS A 39 65.15 11.33 -46.81
CA CYS A 39 63.90 10.81 -47.37
C CYS A 39 63.79 11.14 -48.86
N ALA A 40 64.06 10.15 -49.72
CA ALA A 40 63.87 10.19 -51.17
C ALA A 40 63.11 8.93 -51.65
N ASN A 41 62.59 8.92 -52.89
CA ASN A 41 61.73 7.84 -53.39
C ASN A 41 62.44 6.47 -53.48
N ASP A 42 63.75 6.46 -53.64
CA ASP A 42 64.61 5.28 -53.69
C ASP A 42 65.05 4.78 -52.30
N THR A 43 65.05 5.62 -51.26
CA THR A 43 65.45 5.25 -49.89
C THR A 43 64.30 4.76 -48.99
N ALA A 44 63.05 4.88 -49.44
CA ALA A 44 61.86 4.53 -48.66
C ALA A 44 61.80 3.05 -48.21
N LYS A 45 62.35 2.11 -49.00
CA LYS A 45 62.42 0.69 -48.66
C LYS A 45 63.42 0.42 -47.54
N GLU A 46 64.56 1.10 -47.56
CA GLU A 46 65.62 1.00 -46.56
C GLU A 46 65.17 1.56 -45.21
N ILE A 47 64.53 2.73 -45.20
CA ILE A 47 63.96 3.34 -43.98
C ILE A 47 62.93 2.41 -43.33
N LYS A 48 62.08 1.75 -44.12
CA LYS A 48 61.12 0.76 -43.61
C LYS A 48 61.80 -0.45 -42.97
N ASN A 49 62.88 -0.94 -43.57
CA ASN A 49 63.65 -2.07 -43.03
C ASN A 49 64.33 -1.68 -41.71
N ILE A 50 65.00 -0.55 -41.64
CA ILE A 50 65.67 -0.06 -40.42
C ILE A 50 64.67 0.15 -39.30
N ARG A 51 63.50 0.74 -39.59
CA ARG A 51 62.40 0.86 -38.62
C ARG A 51 61.94 -0.51 -38.10
N ALA A 52 61.85 -1.51 -38.96
CA ALA A 52 61.47 -2.86 -38.54
C ALA A 52 62.52 -3.50 -37.63
N GLU A 53 63.81 -3.32 -37.93
CA GLU A 53 64.92 -3.82 -37.13
C GLU A 53 65.00 -3.16 -35.75
N LEU A 54 64.93 -1.83 -35.67
CA LEU A 54 64.92 -1.10 -34.38
C LEU A 54 63.74 -1.53 -33.51
N ASN A 55 62.56 -1.72 -34.10
CA ASN A 55 61.39 -2.22 -33.38
C ASN A 55 61.57 -3.65 -32.90
N LYS A 56 62.27 -4.50 -33.67
CA LYS A 56 62.56 -5.88 -33.27
C LYS A 56 63.50 -5.90 -32.06
N GLU A 57 64.60 -5.16 -32.12
CA GLU A 57 65.56 -5.04 -31.02
C GLU A 57 64.93 -4.46 -29.75
N PHE A 58 64.12 -3.41 -29.87
CA PHE A 58 63.37 -2.87 -28.73
C PHE A 58 62.46 -3.91 -28.09
N LYS A 59 61.74 -4.69 -28.90
CA LYS A 59 60.89 -5.79 -28.40
C LYS A 59 61.70 -6.87 -27.69
N GLU A 60 62.91 -7.19 -28.14
CA GLU A 60 63.78 -8.16 -27.48
C GLU A 60 64.19 -7.69 -26.09
N PHE A 61 64.56 -6.41 -25.92
CA PHE A 61 64.85 -5.83 -24.60
C PHE A 61 63.63 -5.84 -23.68
N GLU A 62 62.46 -5.43 -24.18
CA GLU A 62 61.21 -5.45 -23.42
C GLU A 62 60.79 -6.87 -23.02
N THR A 63 61.03 -7.86 -23.88
CA THR A 63 60.77 -9.27 -23.58
C THR A 63 61.63 -9.74 -22.42
N LYS A 64 62.94 -9.52 -22.47
CA LYS A 64 63.86 -9.86 -21.37
C LYS A 64 63.50 -9.16 -20.07
N ARG A 65 63.13 -7.87 -20.12
CA ARG A 65 62.67 -7.12 -18.94
C ARG A 65 61.44 -7.76 -18.30
N LYS A 66 60.47 -8.19 -19.12
CA LYS A 66 59.26 -8.87 -18.66
C LYS A 66 59.56 -10.27 -18.11
N GLU A 67 60.45 -11.02 -18.74
CA GLU A 67 60.91 -12.32 -18.26
C GLU A 67 61.52 -12.21 -16.85
N VAL A 68 62.44 -11.26 -16.63
CA VAL A 68 63.02 -11.01 -15.29
C VAL A 68 61.93 -10.66 -14.27
N LYS A 69 60.99 -9.76 -14.61
CA LYS A 69 59.86 -9.43 -13.73
C LYS A 69 59.03 -10.66 -13.39
N ASN A 70 58.70 -11.48 -14.39
CA ASN A 70 57.88 -12.66 -14.21
C ASN A 70 58.58 -13.70 -13.35
N SER A 71 59.87 -13.97 -13.57
CA SER A 71 60.65 -14.90 -12.75
C SER A 71 60.71 -14.51 -11.27
N ILE A 72 60.67 -13.21 -10.96
CA ILE A 72 60.60 -12.71 -9.59
C ILE A 72 59.18 -12.82 -9.02
N LEU A 73 58.16 -12.52 -9.83
CA LEU A 73 56.77 -12.50 -9.39
C LEU A 73 56.15 -13.89 -9.28
N THR A 74 56.60 -14.87 -10.06
CA THR A 74 56.15 -16.27 -10.02
C THR A 74 56.22 -16.86 -8.60
N PRO A 75 57.37 -16.90 -7.90
CA PRO A 75 57.45 -17.48 -6.56
C PRO A 75 56.56 -16.73 -5.56
N TYR A 76 56.44 -15.41 -5.70
CA TYR A 76 55.50 -14.63 -4.88
C TYR A 76 54.04 -15.04 -5.13
N THR A 77 53.66 -15.22 -6.39
CA THR A 77 52.28 -15.57 -6.78
C THR A 77 51.93 -16.99 -6.32
N GLU A 78 52.88 -17.93 -6.40
CA GLU A 78 52.73 -19.28 -5.87
C GLU A 78 52.57 -19.27 -4.35
N PHE A 79 53.42 -18.51 -3.65
CA PHE A 79 53.27 -18.28 -2.21
C PHE A 79 51.90 -17.66 -1.88
N GLU A 80 51.48 -16.62 -2.59
CA GLU A 80 50.21 -15.93 -2.35
C GLU A 80 49.03 -16.90 -2.52
N LYS A 81 49.11 -17.80 -3.49
CA LYS A 81 48.11 -18.85 -3.69
C LYS A 81 48.02 -19.78 -2.47
N VAL A 82 49.16 -20.23 -1.93
CA VAL A 82 49.21 -21.06 -0.71
C VAL A 82 48.69 -20.28 0.49
N TYR A 83 49.08 -19.01 0.65
CA TYR A 83 48.59 -18.14 1.71
C TYR A 83 47.07 -17.96 1.65
N LYS A 84 46.52 -17.72 0.46
CA LYS A 84 45.07 -17.59 0.27
C LYS A 84 44.33 -18.86 0.67
N ASP A 85 44.84 -20.03 0.26
CA ASP A 85 44.22 -21.32 0.57
C ASP A 85 44.31 -21.66 2.07
N CYS A 86 45.51 -21.54 2.65
CA CYS A 86 45.79 -21.98 4.02
C CYS A 86 45.36 -20.97 5.10
N VAL A 87 45.31 -19.68 4.78
CA VAL A 87 45.07 -18.62 5.77
C VAL A 87 43.84 -17.81 5.39
N SER A 88 43.87 -17.09 4.26
CA SER A 88 42.79 -16.13 3.95
C SER A 88 41.44 -16.81 3.84
N GLN A 89 41.32 -17.88 3.04
CA GLN A 89 40.06 -18.56 2.80
C GLN A 89 39.53 -19.23 4.07
N VAL A 90 40.40 -19.79 4.91
CA VAL A 90 40.02 -20.40 6.19
C VAL A 90 39.38 -19.34 7.11
N TYR A 91 40.03 -18.19 7.28
CA TYR A 91 39.48 -17.11 8.12
C TYR A 91 38.22 -16.48 7.51
N THR A 92 38.19 -16.26 6.20
CA THR A 92 37.00 -15.73 5.52
C THR A 92 35.81 -16.68 5.63
N ASN A 93 36.03 -18.00 5.47
CA ASN A 93 34.97 -18.99 5.64
C ASN A 93 34.48 -19.03 7.09
N ALA A 94 35.39 -18.98 8.07
CA ALA A 94 35.04 -18.95 9.47
C ALA A 94 34.23 -17.68 9.84
N ASP A 95 34.66 -16.50 9.39
CA ASP A 95 33.94 -15.24 9.59
C ASP A 95 32.53 -15.28 9.02
N ASN A 96 32.38 -15.74 7.78
CA ASN A 96 31.07 -15.91 7.15
C ASN A 96 30.18 -16.90 7.92
N ALA A 97 30.73 -18.04 8.34
CA ALA A 97 29.98 -19.04 9.11
C ALA A 97 29.54 -18.51 10.48
N LEU A 98 30.42 -17.77 11.17
CA LEU A 98 30.10 -17.14 12.45
C LEU A 98 29.05 -16.04 12.29
N LYS A 99 29.15 -15.21 11.25
CA LYS A 99 28.14 -14.20 10.93
C LYS A 99 26.77 -14.83 10.70
N SER A 100 26.68 -15.87 9.87
CA SER A 100 25.41 -16.59 9.64
C SER A 100 24.87 -17.21 10.93
N ARG A 101 25.74 -17.75 11.80
CA ARG A 101 25.30 -18.31 13.09
C ARG A 101 24.78 -17.24 14.05
N ILE A 102 25.37 -16.04 14.05
CA ILE A 102 24.87 -14.89 14.81
C ILE A 102 23.49 -14.50 14.30
N GLU A 103 23.31 -14.35 12.98
CA GLU A 103 22.01 -14.01 12.37
C GLU A 103 20.92 -15.05 12.72
N GLU A 104 21.25 -16.34 12.72
CA GLU A 104 20.32 -17.41 13.12
C GLU A 104 19.93 -17.32 14.60
N ILE A 105 20.89 -17.10 15.49
CA ILE A 105 20.64 -16.94 16.93
C ILE A 105 19.77 -15.70 17.19
N GLU A 106 20.09 -14.58 16.53
CA GLU A 106 19.33 -13.33 16.64
C GLU A 106 17.89 -13.49 16.15
N ALA A 107 17.68 -14.20 15.04
CA ALA A 107 16.35 -14.55 14.53
C ALA A 107 15.57 -15.42 15.52
N GLN A 108 16.20 -16.48 16.05
CA GLN A 108 15.57 -17.37 17.04
C GLN A 108 15.20 -16.62 18.33
N LEU A 109 16.08 -15.75 18.85
CA LEU A 109 15.79 -14.95 20.03
C LEU A 109 14.63 -13.98 19.79
N LYS A 110 14.53 -13.42 18.58
CA LYS A 110 13.41 -12.55 18.20
C LYS A 110 12.11 -13.34 18.11
N GLU A 111 12.12 -14.49 17.46
CA GLU A 111 10.96 -15.39 17.34
C GLU A 111 10.47 -15.87 18.71
N GLN A 112 11.38 -16.29 19.59
CA GLN A 112 11.03 -16.67 20.97
C GLN A 112 10.39 -15.51 21.74
N LYS A 113 10.97 -14.30 21.63
CA LYS A 113 10.40 -13.12 22.28
C LYS A 113 9.03 -12.77 21.72
N GLU A 114 8.84 -12.85 20.41
CA GLU A 114 7.56 -12.63 19.76
C GLU A 114 6.52 -13.66 20.20
N GLY A 115 6.88 -14.95 20.22
CA GLY A 115 6.02 -16.03 20.72
C GLY A 115 5.59 -15.82 22.17
N GLU A 116 6.49 -15.39 23.05
CA GLU A 116 6.14 -15.07 24.44
C GLU A 116 5.19 -13.86 24.54
N LEU A 117 5.36 -12.85 23.69
CA LEU A 117 4.49 -11.68 23.64
C LEU A 117 3.12 -12.00 23.06
N VAL A 118 3.03 -12.87 22.05
CA VAL A 118 1.78 -13.37 21.49
C VAL A 118 1.02 -14.17 22.54
N ALA A 119 1.66 -15.10 23.23
CA ALA A 119 1.03 -15.87 24.31
C ALA A 119 0.51 -14.95 25.43
N TYR A 120 1.29 -13.95 25.83
CA TYR A 120 0.86 -12.96 26.82
C TYR A 120 -0.32 -12.10 26.32
N PHE A 121 -0.31 -11.70 25.05
CA PHE A 121 -1.40 -10.95 24.43
C PHE A 121 -2.70 -11.76 24.43
N GLU A 122 -2.65 -13.03 24.00
CA GLU A 122 -3.80 -13.93 23.97
C GLU A 122 -4.37 -14.14 25.37
N GLU A 123 -3.52 -14.50 26.35
CA GLU A 123 -3.94 -14.67 27.74
C GLU A 123 -4.60 -13.40 28.31
N TYR A 124 -4.03 -12.23 28.01
CA TYR A 124 -4.57 -10.97 28.51
C TYR A 124 -5.88 -10.57 27.82
N CYS A 125 -6.00 -10.78 26.50
CA CYS A 125 -7.24 -10.62 25.74
C CYS A 125 -8.36 -11.51 26.31
N ASP A 126 -8.07 -12.79 26.56
CA ASP A 126 -9.00 -13.74 27.16
C ASP A 126 -9.45 -13.27 28.55
N SER A 127 -8.54 -12.78 29.39
CA SER A 127 -8.87 -12.25 30.72
C SER A 127 -9.85 -11.05 30.69
N LYS A 128 -9.89 -10.34 29.56
CA LYS A 128 -10.78 -9.18 29.32
C LYS A 128 -11.99 -9.52 28.45
N ASN A 129 -12.14 -10.78 28.03
CA ASN A 129 -13.15 -11.24 27.08
C ASN A 129 -13.11 -10.48 25.73
N ILE A 130 -11.90 -10.18 25.23
CA ILE A 130 -11.68 -9.53 23.93
C ILE A 130 -11.25 -10.58 22.91
N ASN A 131 -12.05 -10.79 21.86
CA ASN A 131 -11.82 -11.84 20.85
C ASN A 131 -11.67 -11.33 19.39
N PHE A 132 -11.67 -10.00 19.19
CA PHE A 132 -11.66 -9.39 17.86
C PHE A 132 -10.35 -8.65 17.54
N VAL A 133 -9.51 -8.41 18.54
CA VAL A 133 -8.23 -7.69 18.40
C VAL A 133 -7.13 -8.68 18.02
N LYS A 134 -6.25 -8.29 17.10
CA LYS A 134 -5.12 -9.12 16.67
C LYS A 134 -3.79 -8.58 17.19
N PHE A 135 -2.84 -9.48 17.45
CA PHE A 135 -1.53 -9.09 17.98
C PHE A 135 -0.79 -8.07 17.10
N ASN A 136 -0.90 -8.20 15.77
CA ASN A 136 -0.26 -7.27 14.82
C ASN A 136 -0.82 -5.84 14.87
N GLU A 137 -2.02 -5.64 15.44
CA GLU A 137 -2.64 -4.31 15.61
C GLU A 137 -2.05 -3.53 16.78
N THR A 138 -1.27 -4.19 17.66
CA THR A 138 -0.57 -3.54 18.78
C THR A 138 0.60 -2.64 18.31
N ASN A 139 1.04 -2.77 17.04
CA ASN A 139 2.12 -1.99 16.42
C ASN A 139 3.43 -1.97 17.24
N LEU A 140 3.74 -3.08 17.92
CA LEU A 140 4.94 -3.20 18.74
C LEU A 140 6.21 -3.31 17.88
N ASN A 141 7.19 -2.48 18.22
CA ASN A 141 8.54 -2.63 17.69
C ASN A 141 9.33 -3.66 18.52
N ILE A 142 9.34 -4.92 18.06
CA ILE A 142 10.04 -6.01 18.71
C ILE A 142 11.50 -6.03 18.25
N THR A 143 12.40 -5.54 19.10
CA THR A 143 13.85 -5.65 18.92
C THR A 143 14.47 -6.59 19.95
N ILE A 144 15.68 -7.07 19.67
CA ILE A 144 16.45 -7.91 20.60
C ILE A 144 16.78 -7.13 21.88
N SER A 145 17.09 -5.83 21.76
CA SER A 145 17.42 -4.95 22.89
C SER A 145 16.21 -4.48 23.71
N ALA A 146 15.00 -4.48 23.13
CA ALA A 146 13.80 -4.09 23.86
C ALA A 146 13.51 -5.07 25.00
N SER A 147 13.28 -4.53 26.21
CA SER A 147 12.98 -5.38 27.36
C SER A 147 11.58 -5.98 27.22
N LEU A 148 11.46 -7.28 27.49
CA LEU A 148 10.19 -8.00 27.46
C LEU A 148 9.13 -7.34 28.35
N LYS A 149 9.52 -6.87 29.54
CA LYS A 149 8.65 -6.14 30.46
C LYS A 149 8.03 -4.91 29.81
N SER A 150 8.83 -4.07 29.14
CA SER A 150 8.33 -2.86 28.48
C SER A 150 7.34 -3.18 27.35
N LEU A 151 7.55 -4.29 26.62
CA LEU A 151 6.66 -4.73 25.55
C LEU A 151 5.34 -5.27 26.12
N LYS A 152 5.39 -6.08 27.19
CA LYS A 152 4.18 -6.55 27.91
C LYS A 152 3.38 -5.39 28.49
N THR A 153 4.02 -4.36 29.05
CA THR A 153 3.32 -3.15 29.52
C THR A 153 2.55 -2.46 28.38
N LYS A 154 3.16 -2.29 27.20
CA LYS A 154 2.47 -1.70 26.04
C LYS A 154 1.29 -2.54 25.56
N ILE A 155 1.44 -3.87 25.51
CA ILE A 155 0.34 -4.80 25.19
C ILE A 155 -0.82 -4.59 26.17
N ARG A 156 -0.50 -4.56 27.46
CA ARG A 156 -1.47 -4.37 28.53
C ARG A 156 -2.21 -3.05 28.38
N GLU A 157 -1.50 -1.93 28.23
CA GLU A 157 -2.10 -0.60 28.08
C GLU A 157 -3.03 -0.53 26.87
N TYR A 158 -2.61 -1.12 25.75
CA TYR A 158 -3.43 -1.19 24.54
C TYR A 158 -4.74 -1.97 24.76
N ILE A 159 -4.66 -3.16 25.37
CA ILE A 159 -5.84 -3.99 25.66
C ILE A 159 -6.73 -3.34 26.73
N ASP A 160 -6.14 -2.75 27.77
CA ASP A 160 -6.87 -2.07 28.85
C ASP A 160 -7.69 -0.89 28.29
N ASN A 161 -7.13 -0.09 27.39
CA ASN A 161 -7.85 0.99 26.72
C ASN A 161 -9.07 0.48 25.93
N ILE A 162 -8.89 -0.60 25.14
CA ILE A 162 -10.00 -1.21 24.39
C ILE A 162 -11.07 -1.75 25.33
N ALA A 163 -10.67 -2.40 26.43
CA ALA A 163 -11.59 -2.91 27.42
C ALA A 163 -12.40 -1.78 28.09
N ASP A 164 -11.78 -0.64 28.38
CA ASP A 164 -12.43 0.51 29.00
C ASP A 164 -13.35 1.26 28.01
N ASP A 165 -12.96 1.36 26.74
CA ASP A 165 -13.84 1.85 25.67
C ASP A 165 -15.07 0.97 25.51
N MET A 166 -14.92 -0.37 25.49
CA MET A 166 -16.05 -1.29 25.42
C MET A 166 -17.02 -1.13 26.60
N LYS A 167 -16.49 -0.97 27.82
CA LYS A 167 -17.33 -0.67 28.99
C LYS A 167 -18.08 0.63 28.80
N THR A 168 -17.41 1.66 28.28
CA THR A 168 -18.05 2.95 27.99
C THR A 168 -19.18 2.77 26.97
N ILE A 169 -18.92 2.12 25.83
CA ILE A 169 -19.90 1.85 24.78
C ILE A 169 -21.12 1.09 25.34
N SER A 170 -20.90 0.13 26.23
CA SER A 170 -22.00 -0.66 26.82
C SER A 170 -23.01 0.17 27.62
N THR A 171 -22.63 1.37 28.07
CA THR A 171 -23.51 2.31 28.80
C THR A 171 -24.26 3.28 27.88
N MET A 172 -23.94 3.31 26.58
CA MET A 172 -24.51 4.24 25.60
C MET A 172 -25.76 3.67 24.91
N SER A 173 -26.62 4.54 24.39
CA SER A 173 -27.70 4.18 23.46
C SER A 173 -27.12 3.66 22.14
N GLU A 174 -27.78 2.68 21.52
CA GLU A 174 -27.29 2.02 20.28
C GLU A 174 -25.87 1.43 20.43
N SER A 175 -25.53 0.93 21.63
CA SER A 175 -24.22 0.37 21.95
C SER A 175 -23.73 -0.68 20.93
N GLU A 176 -24.61 -1.52 20.40
CA GLU A 176 -24.30 -2.51 19.36
C GLU A 176 -23.80 -1.86 18.06
N VAL A 177 -24.42 -0.75 17.65
CA VAL A 177 -24.04 0.01 16.44
C VAL A 177 -22.71 0.72 16.67
N ILE A 178 -22.55 1.39 17.81
CA ILE A 178 -21.31 2.10 18.16
C ILE A 178 -20.16 1.09 18.25
N LEU A 179 -20.38 -0.09 18.83
CA LEU A 179 -19.37 -1.14 18.93
C LEU A 179 -18.97 -1.68 17.55
N ALA A 180 -19.91 -1.84 16.62
CA ALA A 180 -19.60 -2.26 15.26
C ALA A 180 -18.72 -1.24 14.53
N GLU A 181 -19.05 0.05 14.63
CA GLU A 181 -18.26 1.13 14.03
C GLU A 181 -16.87 1.27 14.69
N TYR A 182 -16.81 1.15 16.02
CA TYR A 182 -15.56 1.14 16.78
C TYR A 182 -14.60 0.03 16.34
N LYS A 183 -15.10 -1.18 16.11
CA LYS A 183 -14.29 -2.28 15.60
C LYS A 183 -13.82 -2.06 14.16
N TYR A 184 -14.63 -1.39 13.35
CA TYR A 184 -14.31 -1.12 11.95
C TYR A 184 -13.28 0.00 11.77
N ASN A 185 -13.34 1.04 12.60
CA ASN A 185 -12.51 2.23 12.47
C ASN A 185 -11.13 2.14 13.14
N GLY A 186 -10.74 0.95 13.62
CA GLY A 186 -9.46 0.74 14.32
C GLY A 186 -9.49 1.18 15.79
N TYR A 187 -10.63 1.00 16.46
CA TYR A 187 -10.79 1.19 17.90
C TYR A 187 -10.73 2.68 18.34
N ASN A 188 -11.30 3.57 17.52
CA ASN A 188 -11.45 4.98 17.87
C ASN A 188 -12.87 5.27 18.36
N LEU A 189 -13.03 5.38 19.69
CA LEU A 189 -14.33 5.60 20.33
C LEU A 189 -14.98 6.92 19.92
N ALA A 190 -14.21 8.02 19.92
CA ALA A 190 -14.73 9.34 19.60
C ALA A 190 -15.27 9.42 18.17
N GLN A 191 -14.54 8.83 17.22
CA GLN A 191 -14.95 8.78 15.82
C GLN A 191 -16.18 7.88 15.62
N ALA A 192 -16.25 6.74 16.31
CA ALA A 192 -17.41 5.84 16.23
C ALA A 192 -18.69 6.53 16.73
N ILE A 193 -18.62 7.21 17.88
CA ILE A 193 -19.74 7.97 18.44
C ILE A 193 -20.18 9.09 17.49
N ALA A 194 -19.22 9.87 16.97
CA ALA A 194 -19.53 10.97 16.06
C ALA A 194 -20.26 10.50 14.80
N LEU A 195 -19.78 9.41 14.18
CA LEU A 195 -20.37 8.85 12.97
C LEU A 195 -21.79 8.33 13.20
N VAL A 196 -22.05 7.63 14.31
CA VAL A 196 -23.38 7.13 14.65
C VAL A 196 -24.34 8.28 14.91
N ASN A 197 -23.92 9.29 15.67
CA ASN A 197 -24.75 10.46 15.96
C ASN A 197 -25.08 11.25 14.68
N GLU A 198 -24.11 11.48 13.80
CA GLU A 198 -24.33 12.18 12.53
C GLU A 198 -25.27 11.38 11.61
N ARG A 199 -25.13 10.05 11.57
CA ARG A 199 -26.04 9.18 10.82
C ARG A 199 -27.46 9.28 11.38
N ASN A 200 -27.63 9.25 12.70
CA ASN A 200 -28.95 9.30 13.32
C ASN A 200 -29.61 10.67 13.13
N ALA A 201 -28.87 11.77 13.23
CA ALA A 201 -29.36 13.10 12.90
C ALA A 201 -29.90 13.19 11.46
N ARG A 202 -29.17 12.62 10.48
CA ARG A 202 -29.64 12.55 9.08
C ARG A 202 -30.90 11.71 8.92
N ILE A 203 -31.02 10.59 9.65
CA ILE A 203 -32.22 9.75 9.62
C ILE A 203 -33.42 10.48 10.24
N GLU A 204 -33.22 11.22 11.33
CA GLU A 204 -34.28 12.01 11.97
C GLU A 204 -34.77 13.15 11.08
N GLU A 205 -33.85 13.86 10.42
CA GLU A 205 -34.19 14.90 9.44
C GLU A 205 -35.04 14.33 8.29
N GLU A 206 -34.62 13.20 7.72
CA GLU A 206 -35.37 12.56 6.62
C GLU A 206 -36.74 12.04 7.08
N LYS A 207 -36.83 11.46 8.28
CA LYS A 207 -38.12 11.05 8.86
C LYS A 207 -39.05 12.25 9.05
N ALA A 208 -38.53 13.38 9.51
CA ALA A 208 -39.32 14.60 9.67
C ALA A 208 -39.79 15.15 8.31
N ASN A 209 -38.96 15.08 7.27
CA ASN A 209 -39.33 15.48 5.92
C ASN A 209 -40.43 14.58 5.34
N VAL A 210 -40.28 13.26 5.47
CA VAL A 210 -41.30 12.30 5.02
C VAL A 210 -42.62 12.50 5.76
N GLU A 211 -42.59 12.76 7.07
CA GLU A 211 -43.80 13.00 7.85
C GLU A 211 -44.52 14.29 7.42
N LYS A 212 -43.76 15.37 7.15
CA LYS A 212 -44.33 16.61 6.58
C LYS A 212 -44.99 16.36 5.22
N VAL A 213 -44.31 15.66 4.31
CA VAL A 213 -44.86 15.32 3.00
C VAL A 213 -46.15 14.50 3.13
N LYS A 214 -46.21 13.55 4.07
CA LYS A 214 -47.46 12.81 4.34
C LYS A 214 -48.57 13.71 4.85
N GLN A 215 -48.28 14.61 5.79
CA GLN A 215 -49.26 15.55 6.33
C GLN A 215 -49.78 16.50 5.25
N ASP A 216 -48.91 16.99 4.36
CA ASP A 216 -49.30 17.85 3.24
C ASP A 216 -50.21 17.10 2.25
N ILE A 217 -49.88 15.84 1.92
CA ILE A 217 -50.74 14.99 1.06
C ILE A 217 -52.09 14.70 1.71
N GLU A 218 -52.13 14.42 3.02
CA GLU A 218 -53.38 14.17 3.76
C GLU A 218 -54.25 15.45 3.80
N ALA A 219 -53.64 16.60 4.09
CA ALA A 219 -54.33 17.89 4.10
C ALA A 219 -54.84 18.30 2.71
N GLU A 220 -54.08 18.02 1.65
CA GLU A 220 -54.51 18.24 0.27
C GLU A 220 -55.67 17.33 -0.11
N LYS A 221 -55.66 16.06 0.31
CA LYS A 221 -56.80 15.14 0.13
C LYS A 221 -58.05 15.62 0.87
N GLU A 222 -57.93 16.00 2.14
CA GLU A 222 -59.06 16.54 2.92
C GLU A 222 -59.59 17.85 2.31
N ALA A 223 -58.71 18.72 1.81
CA ALA A 223 -59.11 19.95 1.12
C ALA A 223 -59.81 19.64 -0.20
N ALA A 224 -59.32 18.69 -0.99
CA ALA A 224 -59.95 18.24 -2.23
C ALA A 224 -61.33 17.61 -1.99
N GLU A 225 -61.48 16.78 -0.95
CA GLU A 225 -62.78 16.21 -0.54
C GLU A 225 -63.77 17.31 -0.15
N LYS A 226 -63.35 18.30 0.65
CA LYS A 226 -64.20 19.46 1.00
C LYS A 226 -64.58 20.29 -0.21
N VAL A 227 -63.70 20.46 -1.21
CA VAL A 227 -64.02 21.17 -2.46
C VAL A 227 -65.03 20.38 -3.29
N ILE A 228 -64.89 19.05 -3.38
CA ILE A 228 -65.87 18.17 -4.07
C ILE A 228 -67.23 18.22 -3.35
N GLU A 229 -67.25 18.20 -2.02
CA GLU A 229 -68.47 18.33 -1.23
C GLU A 229 -69.13 19.70 -1.39
N ALA A 230 -68.35 20.78 -1.39
CA ALA A 230 -68.82 22.15 -1.59
C ALA A 230 -69.33 22.44 -3.02
N LEU A 231 -68.80 21.74 -4.04
CA LEU A 231 -69.26 21.89 -5.42
C LEU A 231 -70.60 21.20 -5.71
N GLY A 232 -71.10 20.32 -4.82
CA GLY A 232 -72.43 19.72 -4.92
C GLY A 232 -72.66 18.83 -6.15
N LYS A 233 -73.61 17.90 -6.07
CA LYS A 233 -74.05 17.08 -7.22
C LYS A 233 -74.48 17.97 -8.39
N PRO A 234 -74.26 17.58 -9.67
CA PRO A 234 -74.65 18.39 -10.81
C PRO A 234 -76.15 18.73 -10.72
N ILE A 235 -76.46 20.02 -10.88
CA ILE A 235 -77.83 20.56 -10.88
C ILE A 235 -78.59 19.92 -12.03
N VAL A 236 -79.56 19.05 -11.70
CA VAL A 236 -80.58 18.57 -12.64
C VAL A 236 -81.58 19.70 -12.84
N VAL A 237 -81.61 20.27 -14.04
CA VAL A 237 -82.65 21.22 -14.46
C VAL A 237 -83.84 20.37 -14.94
N GLU A 238 -84.96 20.39 -14.22
CA GLU A 238 -86.22 19.81 -14.71
C GLU A 238 -86.86 20.78 -15.71
N ASP A 239 -86.91 20.39 -16.99
CA ASP A 239 -87.65 21.11 -18.03
C ASP A 239 -89.16 20.86 -17.90
N GLU A 240 -89.97 21.93 -18.01
CA GLU A 240 -91.44 21.89 -17.99
C GLU A 240 -91.96 21.17 -19.26
N LEU A 241 -92.51 19.96 -19.11
CA LEU A 241 -93.03 19.15 -20.23
C LEU A 241 -94.51 19.48 -20.51
N VAL A 242 -94.82 19.88 -21.76
CA VAL A 242 -96.19 20.20 -22.21
C VAL A 242 -96.81 19.00 -22.96
N LEU A 243 -98.01 18.57 -22.54
CA LEU A 243 -98.78 17.49 -23.18
C LEU A 243 -100.09 18.05 -23.75
N LYS A 244 -100.31 17.94 -25.08
CA LYS A 244 -101.57 18.35 -25.74
C LYS A 244 -102.45 17.14 -26.07
N PHE A 245 -103.69 17.13 -25.57
CA PHE A 245 -104.65 16.06 -25.84
C PHE A 245 -106.09 16.60 -25.85
N LYS A 246 -106.99 15.93 -26.58
CA LYS A 246 -108.42 16.23 -26.60
C LYS A 246 -109.18 15.17 -25.82
N VAL A 247 -110.03 15.60 -24.91
CA VAL A 247 -110.82 14.70 -24.05
C VAL A 247 -112.28 14.76 -24.45
N TYR A 248 -112.90 13.61 -24.64
CA TYR A 248 -114.33 13.47 -24.87
C TYR A 248 -114.98 12.83 -23.64
N GLY A 249 -116.07 13.42 -23.15
CA GLY A 249 -116.76 12.93 -21.98
C GLY A 249 -118.13 13.57 -21.81
N THR A 250 -118.92 13.04 -20.87
CA THR A 250 -120.18 13.67 -20.45
C THR A 250 -119.88 14.95 -19.67
N LYS A 251 -120.86 15.87 -19.60
CA LYS A 251 -120.69 17.20 -18.98
C LYS A 251 -120.18 17.12 -17.53
N GLU A 252 -120.61 16.13 -16.76
CA GLU A 252 -120.18 15.92 -15.38
C GLU A 252 -118.71 15.51 -15.30
N LYS A 253 -118.28 14.54 -16.11
CA LYS A 253 -116.89 14.05 -16.14
C LYS A 253 -115.89 15.11 -16.61
N LEU A 254 -116.26 15.96 -17.57
CA LEU A 254 -115.39 17.07 -17.99
C LEU A 254 -115.25 18.14 -16.90
N ARG A 255 -116.26 18.28 -16.03
CA ARG A 255 -116.21 19.21 -14.88
C ARG A 255 -115.31 18.70 -13.76
N GLU A 256 -115.36 17.39 -13.50
CA GLU A 256 -114.45 16.73 -12.57
C GLU A 256 -112.99 16.80 -13.05
N LEU A 257 -112.75 16.56 -14.34
CA LEU A 257 -111.41 16.67 -14.91
C LEU A 257 -110.87 18.11 -14.82
N LYS A 258 -111.70 19.12 -15.11
CA LYS A 258 -111.31 20.52 -14.95
C LYS A 258 -110.92 20.83 -13.49
N LYS A 259 -111.74 20.38 -12.54
CA LYS A 259 -111.47 20.58 -11.11
C LYS A 259 -110.16 19.90 -10.68
N PHE A 260 -109.88 18.70 -11.19
CA PHE A 260 -108.62 18.01 -10.93
C PHE A 260 -107.41 18.78 -11.46
N LEU A 261 -107.50 19.37 -12.65
CA LEU A 261 -106.42 20.18 -13.21
C LEU A 261 -106.18 21.47 -12.41
N ASP A 262 -107.27 22.13 -11.99
CA ASP A 262 -107.20 23.36 -11.17
C ASP A 262 -106.63 23.07 -9.77
N ASP A 263 -107.12 22.03 -9.08
CA ASP A 263 -106.66 21.62 -7.74
C ASP A 263 -105.20 21.12 -7.76
N GLY A 264 -104.77 20.53 -8.88
CA GLY A 264 -103.40 20.05 -9.10
C GLY A 264 -102.39 21.12 -9.55
N GLY A 265 -102.82 22.37 -9.75
CA GLY A 265 -101.95 23.47 -10.16
C GLY A 265 -101.43 23.38 -11.60
N TYR A 266 -102.07 22.57 -12.44
CA TYR A 266 -101.66 22.41 -13.84
C TYR A 266 -102.10 23.62 -14.68
N ARG A 267 -101.23 24.09 -15.57
CA ARG A 267 -101.59 25.07 -16.60
C ARG A 267 -102.13 24.35 -17.83
N TYR A 268 -103.33 24.73 -18.29
CA TYR A 268 -103.95 24.15 -19.49
C TYR A 268 -104.62 25.24 -20.36
N GLU A 269 -104.76 24.93 -21.65
CA GLU A 269 -105.36 25.74 -22.72
C GLU A 269 -106.72 25.15 -23.14
#